data_AF-A0A7Z9IC16-F1
#
_entry.id   AF-A0A7Z9IC16-F1
#
_cell.length_a   1.000
_cell.length_b   1.000
_cell.length_c   1.000
_cell.angle_alpha   90.00
_cell.angle_beta   90.00
_cell.angle_gamma   90.00
#
_symmetry.space_group_name_H-M   'P 1'
#
loop_
_entity.id
_entity.type
_entity.pdbx_description
1 polymer ?
#
loop_
_entity_poly.entity_id
_entity_poly.type
_entity_poly.pdbx_seq_one_letter_code
_entity_poly.pdbx_strand_id
1 'polypeptide(L)' 'MNKRCGKCIIIGLVCLLIVLHHDIWNWDNKDPVFGFMPVALAWHAGISIGASLVWYLATRIAWPTFDDDEPTSSMTSEDA' A
#
# COMPACT_ATOMS: atom_id res chain seq x y z
N MET A 1 -11.31 1.70 -19.94
CA MET A 1 -12.00 1.21 -18.73
C MET A 1 -10.97 1.12 -17.60
N ASN A 2 -11.27 1.61 -16.37
CA ASN A 2 -10.66 1.18 -15.09
C ASN A 2 -9.64 2.06 -14.33
N LYS A 3 -9.66 3.41 -14.41
CA LYS A 3 -8.95 4.26 -13.41
C LYS A 3 -9.43 4.02 -11.96
N ARG A 4 -10.64 3.46 -11.80
CA ARG A 4 -11.23 3.05 -10.51
C ARG A 4 -10.66 1.73 -9.95
N CYS A 5 -10.05 0.88 -10.78
CA CYS A 5 -9.66 -0.47 -10.37
C CYS A 5 -8.40 -0.50 -9.49
N GLY A 6 -7.41 0.36 -9.77
CA GLY A 6 -6.19 0.44 -8.94
C GLY A 6 -6.47 0.79 -7.48
N LYS A 7 -7.39 1.74 -7.24
CA LYS A 7 -7.76 2.13 -5.87
C LYS A 7 -8.58 1.04 -5.16
N CYS A 8 -9.46 0.32 -5.88
CA CYS A 8 -10.17 -0.84 -5.33
C CYS A 8 -9.21 -1.98 -4.96
N ILE A 9 -8.15 -2.21 -5.74
CA ILE A 9 -7.13 -3.22 -5.43
C ILE A 9 -6.38 -2.86 -4.15
N ILE A 10 -5.99 -1.60 -3.98
CA ILE A 10 -5.34 -1.13 -2.74
C ILE A 10 -6.28 -1.31 -1.54
N ILE A 11 -7.54 -0.87 -1.66
CA ILE A 11 -8.53 -1.00 -0.58
C ILE A 11 -8.75 -2.48 -0.24
N GLY A 12 -8.87 -3.35 -1.24
CA GLY A 12 -8.98 -4.79 -1.04
C GLY A 12 -7.77 -5.38 -0.31
N LEU A 13 -6.56 -4.99 -0.68
CA LEU A 13 -5.31 -5.41 -0.02
C LEU A 13 -5.24 -4.92 1.43
N VAL A 14 -5.64 -3.68 1.72
CA VAL A 14 -5.68 -3.14 3.10
C VAL A 14 -6.70 -3.91 3.95
N CYS A 15 -7.93 -4.11 3.44
CA CYS A 15 -8.95 -4.89 4.14
C CYS A 15 -8.48 -6.32 4.41
N LEU A 16 -7.84 -6.96 3.43
CA LEU A 16 -7.26 -8.28 3.58
C LEU A 16 -6.18 -8.31 4.65
N LEU A 17 -5.25 -7.34 4.67
CA LEU A 17 -4.24 -7.21 5.72
C LEU A 17 -4.85 -7.05 7.11
N ILE A 18 -5.91 -6.25 7.27
CA ILE A 18 -6.60 -6.04 8.55
C ILE A 18 -7.20 -7.36 9.07
N VAL A 19 -7.89 -8.10 8.20
CA VAL A 19 -8.46 -9.41 8.57
C VAL A 19 -7.35 -10.39 8.94
N LEU A 20 -6.27 -10.41 8.17
CA LEU A 20 -5.11 -11.27 8.40
C LEU A 20 -4.37 -10.93 9.70
N HIS A 21 -4.39 -9.65 10.11
CA HIS A 21 -3.79 -9.15 11.34
C HIS A 21 -4.54 -9.59 12.60
N HIS A 22 -5.84 -9.89 12.48
CA HIS A 22 -6.67 -10.24 13.63
C HIS A 22 -6.35 -11.63 14.21
N ASP A 23 -5.52 -12.43 13.50
CA ASP A 23 -4.83 -13.64 13.95
C ASP A 23 -5.60 -14.60 14.91
N ILE A 24 -6.92 -14.71 14.76
CA ILE A 24 -7.74 -15.59 15.62
C ILE A 24 -7.50 -17.06 15.27
N TRP A 25 -7.17 -17.33 14.01
CA TRP A 25 -7.06 -18.69 13.48
C TRP A 25 -5.77 -19.39 13.91
N ASN A 26 -4.67 -18.63 14.04
CA ASN A 26 -3.36 -19.19 14.39
C ASN A 26 -3.08 -19.17 15.90
N TRP A 27 -4.11 -18.91 16.73
CA TRP A 27 -3.92 -18.68 18.15
C TRP A 27 -3.48 -19.93 18.93
N ASP A 28 -3.75 -21.13 18.41
CA ASP A 28 -3.39 -22.40 19.08
C ASP A 28 -2.15 -23.09 18.49
N ASN A 29 -1.65 -22.64 17.34
CA ASN A 29 -0.45 -23.19 16.71
C ASN A 29 0.81 -22.65 17.40
N LYS A 30 1.27 -23.40 18.41
CA LYS A 30 2.54 -23.16 19.11
C LYS A 30 3.74 -23.81 18.41
N ASP A 31 3.57 -24.29 17.19
CA ASP A 31 4.66 -24.92 16.46
C ASP A 31 5.79 -23.89 16.22
N PRO A 32 7.02 -24.19 16.68
CA PRO A 32 8.15 -23.31 16.49
C PRO A 32 8.62 -23.41 15.04
N VAL A 33 8.57 -22.31 14.31
CA VAL A 33 9.31 -22.16 13.05
C VAL A 33 10.78 -21.92 13.39
N PHE A 34 11.67 -22.60 12.65
CA PHE A 34 13.12 -22.50 12.83
C PHE A 34 13.67 -22.96 14.20
N GLY A 35 12.86 -23.64 15.02
CA GLY A 35 13.28 -24.15 16.33
C GLY A 35 13.50 -23.09 17.42
N PHE A 36 13.27 -21.80 17.12
CA PHE A 36 13.41 -20.70 18.09
C PHE A 36 12.30 -19.65 18.04
N MET A 37 11.53 -19.56 16.94
CA MET A 37 10.56 -18.48 16.73
C MET A 37 9.14 -19.04 16.60
N PRO A 38 8.16 -18.57 17.40
CA PRO A 38 6.76 -18.92 17.21
C PRO A 38 6.28 -18.52 15.81
N VAL A 39 5.52 -19.39 15.12
CA VAL A 39 4.90 -19.09 13.81
C VAL A 39 4.18 -17.75 13.81
N ALA A 40 3.51 -17.41 14.92
CA ALA A 40 2.82 -16.14 15.09
C ALA A 40 3.74 -14.93 14.84
N LEU A 41 5.00 -14.93 15.33
CA LEU A 41 5.94 -13.83 15.11
C LEU A 41 6.38 -13.73 13.65
N ALA A 42 6.69 -14.86 13.01
CA ALA A 42 7.04 -14.90 11.59
C ALA A 42 5.87 -14.40 10.72
N TRP A 43 4.64 -14.76 11.08
CA TRP A 43 3.43 -14.32 10.43
C TRP A 43 3.24 -12.80 10.54
N HIS A 44 3.39 -12.25 11.74
CA HIS A 44 3.28 -10.81 11.98
C HIS A 44 4.35 -10.03 11.20
N ALA A 45 5.58 -10.54 11.14
CA ALA A 45 6.65 -9.96 10.32
C ALA A 45 6.28 -9.92 8.83
N GLY A 46 5.70 -11.00 8.31
CA GLY A 46 5.17 -11.06 6.94
C GLY A 46 4.08 -10.02 6.69
N ILE A 47 3.15 -9.85 7.63
CA ILE A 47 2.09 -8.82 7.54
C ILE A 47 2.68 -7.40 7.56
N SER A 48 3.69 -7.11 8.38
CA SER A 48 4.37 -5.80 8.38
C SER A 48 5.04 -5.47 7.04
N ILE A 49 5.67 -6.47 6.40
CA ILE A 49 6.24 -6.33 5.05
C ILE A 49 5.13 -6.08 4.02
N GLY A 50 4.03 -6.84 4.10
CA GLY A 50 2.85 -6.65 3.24
C GLY A 50 2.25 -5.24 3.37
N ALA A 51 2.10 -4.73 4.59
CA ALA A 51 1.63 -3.38 4.86
C ALA A 51 2.54 -2.31 4.24
N SER A 52 3.86 -2.49 4.34
CA SER A 52 4.86 -1.58 3.75
C SER A 52 4.74 -1.53 2.22
N LEU A 53 4.57 -2.69 1.58
CA LEU A 53 4.32 -2.82 0.14
C LEU A 53 3.02 -2.11 -0.28
N VAL A 54 1.93 -2.35 0.44
CA VAL A 54 0.64 -1.70 0.14
C VAL A 54 0.74 -0.19 0.26
N TRP A 55 1.47 0.31 1.27
CA TRP A 55 1.71 1.74 1.43
C TRP A 55 2.57 2.31 0.31
N TYR A 56 3.61 1.58 -0.13
CA TYR A 56 4.42 1.96 -1.30
C TYR A 56 3.60 2.04 -2.59
N LEU A 57 2.72 1.06 -2.83
CA LEU A 57 1.78 1.09 -3.95
C LEU A 57 0.80 2.26 -3.84
N ALA A 58 0.32 2.55 -2.61
CA ALA A 58 -0.57 3.67 -2.34
C ALA A 58 0.12 5.02 -2.63
N THR A 59 1.38 5.23 -2.23
CA THR A 59 2.10 6.48 -2.53
C THR A 59 2.31 6.67 -4.03
N ARG A 60 2.64 5.60 -4.76
CA ARG A 60 2.79 5.64 -6.23
C ARG A 60 1.50 5.96 -6.97
N ILE A 61 0.34 5.57 -6.43
CA ILE A 61 -0.97 5.78 -7.07
C ILE A 61 -1.63 7.09 -6.62
N ALA A 62 -1.51 7.45 -5.35
CA ALA A 62 -2.11 8.65 -4.77
C ALA A 62 -1.27 9.92 -5.02
N TRP A 63 0.03 9.77 -5.27
CA TRP A 63 0.95 10.86 -5.58
C TRP A 63 1.54 10.69 -7.00
N PRO A 64 0.72 10.84 -8.06
CA PRO A 64 1.29 11.02 -9.38
C PRO A 64 2.17 12.27 -9.32
N THR A 65 3.44 12.16 -9.72
CA THR A 65 4.27 13.32 -10.02
C THR A 65 3.46 14.19 -10.96
N PHE A 66 3.18 15.43 -10.55
CA PHE A 66 2.70 16.42 -11.49
C PHE A 66 3.83 16.54 -12.50
N ASP A 67 3.64 16.00 -13.70
CA ASP A 67 4.47 16.42 -14.83
C ASP A 67 4.16 17.91 -14.97
N ASP A 68 5.09 18.75 -14.52
CA ASP A 68 5.09 20.19 -14.74
C ASP A 68 5.33 20.46 -16.24
N ASP A 69 4.42 20.01 -17.09
CA ASP A 69 4.26 20.56 -18.44
C ASP A 69 3.52 21.90 -18.30
N GLU A 70 4.20 22.90 -17.75
CA GLU A 70 3.88 24.31 -17.93
C GLU A 70 4.72 24.85 -19.11
N PRO A 71 4.32 24.67 -20.38
CA PRO A 71 4.82 25.52 -21.44
C PRO A 71 4.10 26.87 -21.34
N THR A 72 4.70 27.77 -20.56
CA THR A 72 4.89 29.18 -20.96
C THR A 72 3.66 29.81 -21.64
N SER A 73 2.58 30.07 -20.90
CA SER A 73 1.53 30.98 -21.38
C SER A 73 2.04 32.42 -21.29
N SER A 74 2.75 32.81 -22.36
CA SER A 74 2.85 34.16 -22.92
C SER A 74 2.24 35.28 -22.06
N MET A 75 3.11 36.03 -21.38
CA MET A 75 2.81 37.42 -21.06
C MET A 75 2.69 38.19 -22.38
N THR A 76 1.49 38.31 -22.94
CA THR A 76 1.20 39.36 -23.92
C THR A 76 0.92 40.63 -23.13
N SER A 77 1.93 41.49 -23.12
CA SER A 77 1.78 42.91 -22.85
C SER A 77 0.83 43.51 -23.89
N GLU A 78 -0.43 43.68 -23.54
CA GLU A 78 -1.34 44.60 -24.25
C GLU A 78 -1.21 45.97 -23.60
N ASP A 79 -0.41 46.78 -24.30
CA ASP A 79 -0.30 48.22 -24.30
C ASP A 79 -1.66 48.92 -24.17
N ALA A 80 -1.77 49.74 -23.13
CA ALA A 80 -2.90 50.62 -22.79
C ALA A 80 -2.66 52.06 -23.24
#